data_AF-A0A522WXT6-F1
#
_entry.id   AF-A0A522WXT6-F1
#
_cell.length_a   1.000
_cell.length_b   1.000
_cell.length_c   1.000
_cell.angle_alpha   90.00
_cell.angle_beta   90.00
_cell.angle_gamma   90.00
#
_symmetry.space_group_name_H-M   'P 1'
#
loop_
_entity.id
_entity.type
_entity.pdbx_description
1 polymer ?
#
loop_
_entity_poly.entity_id
_entity_poly.type
_entity_poly.pdbx_seq_one_letter_code
_entity_poly.pdbx_strand_id
1 'polypeptide(L)'
;MIGFILCSLSLAVLVQNQNEFLPLLATPVALGIGLTITVASLLAGYLKKVPTVSWHDGFATGCLLVWYAYWEPQFNDDAPMFFYFPLYYALLTSIVTITLINKSEYFDHESIVHLRYLEKNTRFNIGGIAAFVLISLLITRHYALYPIAMSFFIIRHTMVACLEIIDS
;
A
#
# COMPACT_ATOMS: atom_id res chain seq x y z
N MET A 1 9.27 -0.90 0.20
CA MET A 1 8.08 -0.72 1.06
C MET A 1 8.16 -1.61 2.31
N ILE A 2 9.24 -1.49 3.07
CA ILE A 2 9.46 -2.37 4.24
C ILE A 2 8.56 -1.94 5.39
N GLY A 3 8.35 -0.62 5.56
CA GLY A 3 7.48 -0.09 6.61
C GLY A 3 6.05 -0.62 6.48
N PHE A 4 5.52 -0.66 5.26
CA PHE A 4 4.20 -1.19 4.96
C PHE A 4 4.10 -2.70 5.24
N ILE A 5 5.11 -3.48 4.89
CA ILE A 5 5.16 -4.92 5.22
C ILE A 5 5.13 -5.12 6.74
N LEU A 6 6.00 -4.42 7.46
CA LEU A 6 6.09 -4.53 8.92
C LEU A 6 4.78 -4.11 9.58
N CYS A 7 4.20 -2.97 9.16
CA CYS A 7 2.92 -2.50 9.69
C CYS A 7 1.78 -3.49 9.42
N SER A 8 1.74 -4.07 8.21
CA SER A 8 0.75 -5.08 7.84
C SER A 8 0.87 -6.35 8.68
N LEU A 9 2.10 -6.86 8.88
CA LEU A 9 2.34 -8.03 9.71
C LEU A 9 2.04 -7.75 11.18
N SER A 10 2.45 -6.60 11.71
CA SER A 10 2.14 -6.18 13.07
C SER A 10 0.62 -6.12 13.27
N LEU A 11 -0.12 -5.52 12.34
CA LEU A 11 -1.58 -5.47 12.43
C LEU A 11 -2.20 -6.87 12.41
N ALA A 12 -1.77 -7.75 11.49
CA ALA A 12 -2.26 -9.12 11.43
C ALA A 12 -1.99 -9.88 12.75
N VAL A 13 -0.81 -9.73 13.34
CA VAL A 13 -0.45 -10.34 14.63
C VAL A 13 -1.30 -9.79 15.76
N LEU A 14 -1.54 -8.47 15.80
CA LEU A 14 -2.39 -7.87 16.82
C LEU A 14 -3.83 -8.40 16.73
N VAL A 15 -4.39 -8.46 15.51
CA VAL A 15 -5.75 -8.96 15.26
C VAL A 15 -5.87 -10.44 15.63
N GLN A 16 -4.92 -11.28 15.20
CA GLN A 16 -4.92 -12.72 15.47
C GLN A 16 -4.91 -13.04 16.98
N ASN A 17 -4.25 -12.19 17.78
CA ASN A 17 -4.12 -12.38 19.23
C ASN A 17 -5.17 -11.59 20.04
N GLN A 18 -6.12 -10.90 19.39
CA GLN A 18 -7.10 -10.03 20.04
C GLN A 18 -6.46 -9.10 21.08
N ASN A 19 -5.36 -8.46 20.68
CA ASN A 19 -4.50 -7.72 21.60
C ASN A 19 -5.18 -6.45 22.16
N GLU A 20 -4.93 -6.12 23.43
CA GLU A 20 -5.46 -4.93 24.11
C GLU A 20 -5.10 -3.58 23.45
N PHE A 21 -4.10 -3.55 22.56
CA PHE A 21 -3.75 -2.35 21.79
C PHE A 21 -4.64 -2.10 20.56
N LEU A 22 -5.44 -3.08 20.11
CA LEU A 22 -6.31 -2.92 18.93
C LEU A 22 -7.31 -1.74 19.07
N PRO A 23 -7.99 -1.55 20.22
CA PRO A 23 -8.91 -0.42 20.38
C PRO A 23 -8.23 0.94 20.23
N LEU A 24 -6.94 1.06 20.54
CA LEU A 24 -6.20 2.32 20.36
C LEU A 24 -6.04 2.66 18.87
N LEU A 25 -5.87 1.64 18.02
CA LEU A 25 -5.77 1.78 16.57
C LEU A 25 -7.12 2.12 15.91
N ALA A 26 -8.24 1.85 16.59
CA ALA A 26 -9.59 2.21 16.15
C ALA A 26 -10.05 3.62 16.58
N THR A 27 -9.18 4.39 17.26
CA THR A 27 -9.56 5.73 17.77
C THR A 27 -9.58 6.80 16.68
N PRO A 28 -10.35 7.89 16.88
CA PRO A 28 -10.27 9.08 16.00
C PRO A 28 -8.86 9.69 15.92
N VAL A 29 -8.06 9.54 16.99
CA VAL A 29 -6.66 9.99 17.01
C VAL A 29 -5.82 9.15 16.07
N ALA A 30 -5.95 7.82 16.11
CA ALA A 30 -5.27 6.92 15.19
C ALA A 30 -5.67 7.18 13.73
N LEU A 31 -6.96 7.44 13.48
CA LEU A 31 -7.44 7.87 12.17
C LEU A 31 -6.76 9.17 11.71
N GLY A 32 -6.67 10.18 12.59
CA GLY A 32 -5.99 11.45 12.30
C GLY A 32 -4.50 11.28 12.00
N ILE A 33 -3.81 10.39 12.72
CA ILE A 33 -2.41 10.04 12.47
C ILE A 33 -2.28 9.37 11.09
N GLY A 34 -3.11 8.36 10.80
CA GLY A 34 -3.13 7.69 9.50
C GLY A 34 -3.33 8.66 8.34
N LEU A 35 -4.34 9.54 8.44
CA LEU A 35 -4.62 10.57 7.43
C LEU A 35 -3.45 11.53 7.25
N THR A 36 -2.82 11.95 8.35
CA THR A 36 -1.65 12.84 8.31
C THR A 36 -0.49 12.18 7.57
N ILE A 37 -0.20 10.91 7.85
CA ILE A 37 0.85 10.14 7.18
C ILE A 37 0.53 9.98 5.68
N THR A 38 -0.71 9.65 5.34
CA THR A 38 -1.17 9.51 3.95
C THR A 38 -0.99 10.81 3.17
N VAL A 39 -1.49 11.92 3.70
CA VAL A 39 -1.43 13.24 3.04
C VAL A 39 0.01 13.75 2.97
N ALA A 40 0.78 13.63 4.05
CA ALA A 40 2.18 14.06 4.06
C ALA A 40 3.01 13.28 3.04
N SER A 41 2.76 11.97 2.90
CA SER A 41 3.46 11.12 1.93
C SER A 41 3.10 11.51 0.50
N LEU A 42 1.81 11.73 0.19
CA LEU A 42 1.39 12.20 -1.14
C LEU A 42 2.00 13.57 -1.48
N LEU A 43 1.97 14.52 -0.54
CA LEU A 43 2.56 15.83 -0.75
C LEU A 43 4.08 15.75 -0.94
N ALA A 44 4.76 14.95 -0.13
CA ALA A 44 6.21 14.75 -0.25
C ALA A 44 6.57 14.12 -1.60
N GLY A 45 5.80 13.13 -2.08
CA GLY A 45 5.96 12.52 -3.39
C GLY A 45 5.67 13.49 -4.54
N TYR A 46 4.58 14.25 -4.46
CA TYR A 46 4.20 15.23 -5.48
C TYR A 46 5.23 16.36 -5.61
N LEU A 47 5.74 16.85 -4.47
CA LEU A 47 6.79 17.86 -4.42
C LEU A 47 8.18 17.28 -4.76
N LYS A 48 8.28 15.98 -5.05
CA LYS A 48 9.54 15.25 -5.32
C LYS A 48 10.60 15.46 -4.22
N LYS A 49 10.15 15.65 -2.97
CA LYS A 49 11.04 15.93 -1.83
C LYS A 49 11.64 14.67 -1.21
N VAL A 50 11.11 13.50 -1.55
CA VAL A 50 11.54 12.21 -1.02
C VAL A 50 11.62 11.17 -2.13
N PRO A 51 12.45 10.13 -1.98
CA PRO A 51 12.53 9.03 -2.95
C PRO A 51 11.18 8.36 -3.19
N THR A 52 11.00 7.83 -4.39
CA THR A 52 9.79 7.11 -4.80
C THR A 52 9.42 6.02 -3.81
N VAL A 53 10.38 5.20 -3.41
CA VAL A 53 10.17 4.12 -2.43
C VAL A 53 9.62 4.65 -1.11
N SER A 54 10.15 5.76 -0.59
CA SER A 54 9.79 6.28 0.72
C SER A 54 8.36 6.83 0.76
N TRP A 55 7.93 7.61 -0.24
CA TRP A 55 6.57 8.15 -0.22
C TRP A 55 5.52 7.09 -0.52
N HIS A 56 5.81 6.10 -1.38
CA HIS A 56 4.88 4.98 -1.60
C HIS A 56 4.72 4.15 -0.32
N ASP A 57 5.82 3.89 0.40
CA ASP A 57 5.80 3.16 1.67
C ASP A 57 5.00 3.91 2.74
N GLY A 58 5.22 5.23 2.87
CA GLY A 58 4.48 6.09 3.78
C GLY A 58 3.00 6.17 3.42
N PHE A 59 2.67 6.37 2.15
CA PHE A 59 1.27 6.41 1.68
C PHE A 59 0.55 5.10 1.96
N ALA A 60 1.19 3.97 1.64
CA ALA A 60 0.59 2.66 1.83
C ALA A 60 0.36 2.34 3.32
N THR A 61 1.35 2.64 4.16
CA THR A 61 1.25 2.52 5.62
C THR A 61 0.14 3.41 6.18
N GLY A 62 0.08 4.67 5.78
CA GLY A 62 -0.96 5.60 6.21
C GLY A 62 -2.35 5.10 5.83
N CYS A 63 -2.54 4.66 4.59
CA CYS A 63 -3.80 4.08 4.10
C CYS A 63 -4.22 2.83 4.89
N LEU A 64 -3.27 1.98 5.29
CA LEU A 64 -3.56 0.81 6.14
C LEU A 64 -4.08 1.23 7.52
N LEU A 65 -3.47 2.24 8.14
CA LEU A 65 -3.91 2.76 9.43
C LEU A 65 -5.30 3.42 9.31
N VAL A 66 -5.52 4.22 8.26
CA VAL A 66 -6.83 4.82 7.97
C VAL A 66 -7.87 3.74 7.74
N TRP A 67 -7.55 2.71 6.95
CA TRP A 67 -8.42 1.58 6.68
C TRP A 67 -8.86 0.91 7.97
N TYR A 68 -7.91 0.51 8.82
CA TYR A 68 -8.23 -0.17 10.07
C TYR A 68 -9.06 0.74 10.99
N ALA A 69 -8.60 1.96 11.24
CA ALA A 69 -9.26 2.89 12.15
C ALA A 69 -10.67 3.30 11.69
N TYR A 70 -10.87 3.42 10.38
CA TYR A 70 -12.16 3.81 9.82
C TYR A 70 -13.12 2.63 9.69
N TRP A 71 -12.62 1.45 9.31
CA TRP A 71 -13.48 0.29 9.02
C TRP A 71 -13.79 -0.52 10.25
N GLU A 72 -12.87 -0.69 11.20
CA GLU A 72 -13.09 -1.55 12.37
C GLU A 72 -14.42 -1.23 13.10
N PRO A 73 -14.77 0.03 13.40
CA PRO A 73 -16.03 0.34 14.08
C PRO A 73 -17.30 0.10 13.23
N GLN A 74 -17.16 -0.15 11.93
CA GLN A 74 -18.27 -0.34 10.99
C GLN A 74 -18.56 -1.81 10.68
N PHE A 75 -17.66 -2.71 11.06
CA PHE A 75 -17.77 -4.14 10.81
C PHE A 75 -17.81 -4.89 12.14
N ASN A 76 -18.20 -6.16 12.11
CA ASN A 76 -18.14 -6.99 13.31
C ASN A 76 -16.67 -7.26 13.70
N ASP A 77 -16.41 -7.37 14.99
CA ASP A 77 -15.08 -7.65 15.56
C ASP A 77 -14.43 -8.91 14.98
N ASP A 78 -15.25 -9.90 14.59
CA ASP A 78 -14.82 -11.17 13.99
C ASP A 78 -14.64 -11.11 12.47
N ALA A 79 -14.70 -9.92 11.86
CA ALA A 79 -14.59 -9.80 10.40
C ALA A 79 -13.20 -10.26 9.93
N PRO A 80 -13.12 -11.35 9.14
CA PRO A 80 -11.85 -12.01 8.85
C PRO A 80 -10.91 -11.15 7.98
N MET A 81 -11.44 -10.13 7.32
CA MET A 81 -10.67 -9.21 6.49
C MET A 81 -9.61 -8.44 7.27
N PHE A 82 -9.82 -8.16 8.57
CA PHE A 82 -8.86 -7.46 9.42
C PHE A 82 -7.57 -8.26 9.65
N PHE A 83 -7.64 -9.59 9.51
CA PHE A 83 -6.48 -10.46 9.52
C PHE A 83 -5.94 -10.75 8.11
N TYR A 84 -6.82 -11.15 7.18
CA TYR A 84 -6.38 -11.64 5.88
C TYR A 84 -5.86 -10.54 4.94
N PHE A 85 -6.42 -9.33 4.97
CA PHE A 85 -5.97 -8.27 4.06
C PHE A 85 -4.56 -7.78 4.39
N PRO A 86 -4.20 -7.47 5.66
CA PRO A 86 -2.83 -7.13 5.99
C PRO A 86 -1.85 -8.26 5.64
N LEU A 87 -2.21 -9.53 5.91
CA LEU A 87 -1.37 -10.66 5.53
C LEU A 87 -1.17 -10.74 4.01
N TYR A 88 -2.25 -10.58 3.25
CA TYR A 88 -2.23 -10.54 1.79
C TYR A 88 -1.32 -9.40 1.27
N TYR A 89 -1.43 -8.20 1.83
CA TYR A 89 -0.60 -7.07 1.42
C TYR A 89 0.88 -7.30 1.73
N ALA A 90 1.19 -7.82 2.91
CA ALA A 90 2.56 -8.16 3.31
C ALA A 90 3.17 -9.20 2.35
N LEU A 91 2.43 -10.26 2.05
CA LEU A 91 2.86 -11.31 1.13
C LEU A 91 3.04 -10.79 -0.30
N LEU A 92 2.04 -10.08 -0.83
CA LEU A 92 2.10 -9.51 -2.17
C LEU A 92 3.32 -8.59 -2.30
N THR A 93 3.48 -7.64 -1.36
CA THR A 93 4.58 -6.67 -1.37
C THR A 93 5.94 -7.37 -1.23
N SER A 94 6.03 -8.39 -0.37
CA SER A 94 7.27 -9.17 -0.19
C SER A 94 7.63 -9.95 -1.45
N ILE A 95 6.65 -10.63 -2.07
CA ILE A 95 6.85 -11.40 -3.30
C ILE A 95 7.36 -10.47 -4.40
N VAL A 96 6.64 -9.39 -4.71
CA VAL A 96 7.06 -8.48 -5.80
C VAL A 96 8.41 -7.81 -5.53
N THR A 97 8.73 -7.53 -4.26
CA THR A 97 10.04 -6.98 -3.89
C THR A 97 11.16 -7.99 -4.17
N ILE A 98 11.00 -9.23 -3.73
CA ILE A 98 12.04 -10.27 -3.85
C ILE A 98 12.18 -10.75 -5.30
N THR A 99 11.07 -10.94 -6.00
CA THR A 99 11.07 -11.56 -7.33
C THR A 99 11.29 -10.56 -8.45
N LEU A 100 10.84 -9.30 -8.29
CA LEU A 100 10.92 -8.28 -9.33
C LEU A 100 11.93 -7.19 -8.98
N ILE A 101 11.75 -6.47 -7.87
CA ILE A 101 12.60 -5.30 -7.55
C ILE A 101 14.06 -5.71 -7.36
N ASN A 102 14.33 -6.68 -6.50
CA ASN A 102 15.70 -7.12 -6.20
C ASN A 102 16.39 -7.82 -7.37
N LYS A 103 15.64 -8.25 -8.39
CA LYS A 103 16.16 -8.93 -9.58
C LYS A 103 16.11 -8.06 -10.84
N SER A 104 15.71 -6.81 -10.72
CA SER A 104 15.46 -5.91 -11.85
C SER A 104 16.70 -5.65 -12.70
N GLU A 105 17.89 -5.63 -12.10
CA GLU A 105 19.18 -5.49 -12.82
C GLU A 105 19.46 -6.64 -13.80
N TYR A 106 18.84 -7.80 -13.60
CA TYR A 106 19.03 -8.99 -14.44
C TYR A 106 17.93 -9.15 -15.50
N PHE A 107 17.05 -8.17 -15.68
CA PHE A 107 16.02 -8.24 -16.69
C PHE A 107 16.64 -8.16 -18.09
N ASP A 108 16.17 -9.02 -18.99
CA ASP A 108 16.55 -8.96 -20.40
C ASP A 108 15.96 -7.72 -21.08
N HIS A 109 16.53 -7.36 -22.23
CA HIS A 109 16.14 -6.15 -22.95
C HIS A 109 14.64 -6.11 -23.32
N GLU A 110 14.06 -7.24 -23.73
CA GLU A 110 12.64 -7.32 -24.09
C GLU A 110 11.75 -7.07 -22.87
N SER A 111 12.09 -7.67 -21.72
CA SER A 111 11.40 -7.43 -20.45
C SER A 111 11.44 -5.94 -20.05
N ILE A 112 12.58 -5.27 -20.22
CA ILE A 112 12.72 -3.83 -19.93
C ILE A 112 11.84 -3.00 -20.87
N VAL A 113 11.82 -3.30 -22.17
CA VAL A 113 10.99 -2.60 -23.17
C VAL A 113 9.50 -2.74 -22.83
N HIS A 114 9.05 -3.95 -22.50
CA HIS A 114 7.67 -4.18 -22.08
C HIS A 114 7.33 -3.45 -20.78
N LEU A 115 8.24 -3.45 -19.81
CA LEU A 115 8.04 -2.74 -18.54
C LEU A 115 7.89 -1.23 -18.76
N ARG A 116 8.73 -0.62 -19.61
CA ARG A 116 8.61 0.80 -19.98
C ARG A 116 7.31 1.09 -20.73
N TYR A 117 6.87 0.19 -21.60
CA TYR A 117 5.59 0.33 -22.30
C TYR A 117 4.41 0.33 -21.32
N LEU A 118 4.42 -0.58 -20.35
CA LEU A 118 3.40 -0.65 -19.29
C LEU A 118 3.45 0.58 -18.38
N GLU A 119 4.65 1.07 -18.04
CA GLU A 119 4.83 2.27 -17.21
C GLU A 119 4.21 3.50 -17.90
N LYS A 120 4.43 3.66 -19.21
CA LYS A 120 3.89 4.78 -20.00
C LYS A 120 2.38 4.74 -20.23
N ASN A 121 1.72 3.63 -19.91
CA ASN A 121 0.27 3.51 -20.10
C ASN A 121 -0.47 4.49 -19.16
N THR A 122 -1.09 5.52 -19.74
CA THR A 122 -1.79 6.59 -19.01
C THR A 122 -2.97 6.09 -18.18
N ARG A 123 -3.56 4.94 -18.56
CA ARG A 123 -4.62 4.28 -17.76
C ARG A 123 -4.11 3.77 -16.41
N PHE A 124 -2.79 3.66 -16.25
CA PHE A 124 -2.12 3.16 -15.05
C PHE A 124 -1.27 4.25 -14.38
N ASN A 125 -1.70 5.52 -14.47
CA ASN A 125 -1.04 6.64 -13.80
C ASN A 125 -1.13 6.49 -12.27
N ILE A 126 0.01 6.63 -11.58
CA ILE A 126 0.14 6.54 -10.13
C ILE A 126 -0.81 7.49 -9.37
N GLY A 127 -1.04 8.70 -9.87
CA GLY A 127 -1.96 9.65 -9.23
C GLY A 127 -3.41 9.18 -9.27
N GLY A 128 -3.83 8.58 -10.39
CA GLY A 128 -5.15 7.99 -10.53
C GLY A 128 -5.33 6.76 -9.63
N ILE A 129 -4.31 5.93 -9.51
CA ILE A 129 -4.32 4.76 -8.62
C ILE A 129 -4.36 5.21 -7.14
N ALA A 130 -3.57 6.21 -6.75
CA ALA A 130 -3.61 6.76 -5.39
C ALA A 130 -4.98 7.35 -5.06
N ALA A 131 -5.60 8.11 -5.98
CA ALA A 131 -6.96 8.60 -5.82
C ALA A 131 -7.97 7.45 -5.70
N PHE A 132 -7.80 6.38 -6.49
CA PHE A 132 -8.65 5.19 -6.40
C PHE A 132 -8.52 4.49 -5.05
N VAL A 133 -7.31 4.36 -4.48
CA VAL A 133 -7.09 3.86 -3.12
C VAL A 133 -7.85 4.72 -2.10
N LEU A 134 -7.72 6.04 -2.16
CA LEU A 134 -8.43 6.94 -1.24
C LEU A 134 -9.95 6.84 -1.35
N ILE A 135 -10.49 6.79 -2.58
CA ILE A 135 -11.93 6.63 -2.80
C ILE A 135 -12.40 5.27 -2.28
N SER A 136 -11.63 4.21 -2.52
CA SER A 136 -11.98 2.86 -2.07
C SER A 136 -12.06 2.73 -0.55
N LEU A 137 -11.27 3.51 0.21
CA LEU A 137 -11.35 3.58 1.68
C LEU A 137 -12.71 4.09 2.16
N LEU A 138 -13.39 4.93 1.38
CA LEU A 138 -14.70 5.50 1.74
C LEU A 138 -15.87 4.57 1.40
N ILE A 139 -15.65 3.52 0.61
CA ILE A 139 -16.71 2.63 0.11
C ILE A 139 -16.67 1.30 0.87
N THR A 140 -17.19 1.28 2.10
CA THR A 140 -17.22 0.08 2.94
C THR A 140 -18.16 -1.00 2.41
N ARG A 141 -19.25 -0.62 1.72
CA ARG A 141 -20.22 -1.56 1.13
C ARG A 141 -19.58 -2.54 0.13
N HIS A 142 -18.53 -2.12 -0.56
CA HIS A 142 -17.77 -2.95 -1.49
C HIS A 142 -16.36 -3.15 -0.95
N TYR A 143 -16.27 -3.87 0.19
CA TYR A 143 -15.06 -4.05 0.97
C TYR A 143 -13.84 -4.56 0.17
N ALA A 144 -14.07 -5.26 -0.95
CA ALA A 144 -13.03 -5.75 -1.85
C ALA A 144 -12.39 -4.65 -2.74
N LEU A 145 -12.98 -3.46 -2.86
CA LEU A 145 -12.42 -2.38 -3.67
C LEU A 145 -11.07 -1.91 -3.11
N TYR A 146 -10.97 -1.79 -1.78
CA TYR A 146 -9.73 -1.35 -1.14
C TYR A 146 -8.54 -2.28 -1.41
N PRO A 147 -8.62 -3.60 -1.15
CA PRO A 147 -7.51 -4.49 -1.48
C PRO A 147 -7.17 -4.53 -2.96
N ILE A 148 -8.16 -4.42 -3.85
CA ILE A 148 -7.91 -4.34 -5.30
C ILE A 148 -7.13 -3.06 -5.65
N ALA A 149 -7.58 -1.91 -5.16
CA ALA A 149 -6.90 -0.63 -5.38
C ALA A 149 -5.47 -0.65 -4.84
N MET A 150 -5.29 -1.22 -3.65
CA MET A 150 -3.99 -1.35 -3.01
C MET A 150 -3.05 -2.27 -3.78
N SER A 151 -3.55 -3.39 -4.33
CA SER A 151 -2.75 -4.26 -5.19
C SER A 151 -2.29 -3.57 -6.46
N PHE A 152 -3.15 -2.78 -7.11
CA PHE A 152 -2.72 -1.95 -8.24
C PHE A 152 -1.65 -0.94 -7.84
N PHE A 153 -1.78 -0.33 -6.66
CA PHE A 153 -0.78 0.59 -6.12
C PHE A 153 0.58 -0.09 -5.90
N ILE A 154 0.60 -1.28 -5.28
CA ILE A 154 1.81 -2.08 -5.04
C ILE A 154 2.46 -2.48 -6.36
N ILE A 155 1.67 -2.94 -7.34
CA ILE A 155 2.17 -3.33 -8.66
C ILE A 155 2.74 -2.11 -9.38
N ARG A 156 2.06 -0.97 -9.37
CA ARG A 156 2.56 0.26 -9.99
C ARG A 156 3.86 0.72 -9.35
N HIS A 157 3.91 0.72 -8.02
CA HIS A 157 5.13 1.04 -7.29
C HIS A 157 6.30 0.15 -7.73
N THR A 158 6.06 -1.17 -7.82
CA THR A 158 7.05 -2.15 -8.25
C THR A 158 7.60 -1.82 -9.63
N MET A 159 6.73 -1.49 -10.60
CA MET A 159 7.16 -1.14 -11.95
C MET A 159 8.08 0.09 -11.95
N VAL A 160 7.72 1.14 -11.21
CA VAL A 160 8.52 2.36 -11.12
C VAL A 160 9.86 2.07 -10.43
N ALA A 161 9.85 1.34 -9.32
CA ALA A 161 11.06 1.00 -8.58
C ALA A 161 12.04 0.15 -9.42
N CYS A 162 11.55 -0.82 -10.19
CA CYS A 162 12.40 -1.59 -11.10
C CYS A 162 13.06 -0.69 -12.14
N LEU A 163 12.31 0.22 -12.76
CA LEU A 163 12.85 1.12 -13.78
C LEU A 163 13.86 2.12 -13.19
N GLU A 164 13.63 2.61 -11.97
CA GLU A 164 14.58 3.48 -11.26
C GLU A 164 15.92 2.79 -10.99
N ILE A 165 15.92 1.48 -10.68
CA ILE A 165 17.14 0.68 -10.48
C ILE A 165 17.83 0.42 -11.82
N ILE A 166 17.08 0.13 -12.88
CA ILE A 166 17.64 -0.13 -14.22
C ILE A 166 18.27 1.14 -14.81
N ASP A 167 17.71 2.32 -14.50
CA ASP A 167 18.14 3.61 -15.03
C ASP A 167 19.23 4.30 -14.17
N SER A 168 19.59 3.75 -13.00
CA SER A 168 20.64 4.27 -12.11
C SER A 168 22.03 3.77 -12.48
#